data_AF-A0A8X6YRW0-F1
#
_entry.id   AF-A0A8X6YRW0-F1
#
_cell.length_a   1.000
_cell.length_b   1.000
_cell.length_c   1.000
_cell.angle_alpha   90.00
_cell.angle_beta   90.00
_cell.angle_gamma   90.00
#
_symmetry.space_group_name_H-M   'P 1'
#
loop_
_entity.id
_entity.type
_entity.pdbx_description
1 polymer ?
#
loop_
_entity_poly.entity_id
_entity_poly.type
_entity_poly.pdbx_seq_one_letter_code
_entity_poly.pdbx_strand_id
1 'polypeptide(L)'
;MKEFRYLRDIVFLLFLFTLPLEIQDIEDVYLLLFIFRLAQYVVGGKLETEKSTVSFTQDLKRILCSMAKIAKRPRYAIMNGIRYPEMFSPKCFKEALEYKPQPGDVFIDTYPKCGTTWMQNVTLYIFRKGKELENPSEFLLAAPFIDMVGVEGINSMPRPGAFKTHLPYSHMPYSPEAKYIFVARNPKDCCVSFYHHAVNEPGFGYWDGEFNDFFELFMAGELEYNDYFDHLLDWYPHRNDPNVFYTKYEDMKKDIKSVVLKLSAFLGREYIDAIEKDNAVLNNIVYYSGFEYMKKNLTDVYDIEKGENHAGRMLYGLRHVDEFTKSLNPPDDLPELQFVRKGIVGDWKNYFSAEQKERVNKKFLEKMKGTEVLQWYPLE
;
A
#
# COMPACT_ATOMS: atom_id res chain seq x y z
N MET A 1 -39.43 43.65 -3.03
CA MET A 1 -38.34 42.78 -3.53
C MET A 1 -37.39 42.23 -2.46
N LYS A 2 -37.17 42.90 -1.30
CA LYS A 2 -36.31 42.35 -0.21
C LYS A 2 -36.99 41.23 0.61
N GLU A 3 -38.30 41.29 0.81
CA GLU A 3 -39.03 40.27 1.60
C GLU A 3 -39.18 38.91 0.91
N PHE A 4 -39.18 38.88 -0.43
CA PHE A 4 -39.27 37.63 -1.21
C PHE A 4 -37.97 36.78 -1.20
N ARG A 5 -36.80 37.38 -0.91
CA ARG A 5 -35.54 36.62 -0.77
C ARG A 5 -35.49 35.86 0.56
N TYR A 6 -35.96 36.49 1.64
CA TYR A 6 -36.02 35.88 2.96
C TYR A 6 -36.91 34.62 2.99
N LEU A 7 -38.05 34.65 2.30
CA LEU A 7 -38.92 33.48 2.19
C LEU A 7 -38.26 32.32 1.41
N ARG A 8 -37.50 32.63 0.35
CA ARG A 8 -36.81 31.61 -0.45
C ARG A 8 -35.71 30.90 0.35
N ASP A 9 -34.97 31.66 1.16
CA ASP A 9 -33.87 31.12 1.96
C ASP A 9 -34.39 30.31 3.15
N ILE A 10 -35.54 30.69 3.73
CA ILE A 10 -36.26 29.91 4.76
C ILE A 10 -36.85 28.61 4.18
N VAL A 11 -37.43 28.65 2.97
CA VAL A 11 -37.96 27.45 2.30
C VAL A 11 -36.85 26.47 1.91
N PHE A 12 -35.67 26.96 1.52
CA PHE A 12 -34.49 26.13 1.24
C PHE A 12 -33.93 25.46 2.51
N LEU A 13 -33.93 26.18 3.64
CA LEU A 13 -33.56 25.64 4.95
C LEU A 13 -34.54 24.57 5.45
N LEU A 14 -35.85 24.79 5.30
CA LEU A 14 -36.87 23.81 5.66
C LEU A 14 -36.76 22.52 4.81
N PHE A 15 -36.35 22.63 3.55
CA PHE A 15 -36.13 21.48 2.67
C PHE A 15 -34.94 20.61 3.14
N LEU A 16 -33.87 21.22 3.66
CA LEU A 16 -32.70 20.52 4.23
C LEU A 16 -33.03 19.78 5.54
N PHE A 17 -33.96 20.30 6.35
CA PHE A 17 -34.41 19.65 7.59
C PHE A 17 -35.37 18.47 7.37
N THR A 18 -35.91 18.30 6.15
CA THR A 18 -36.85 17.22 5.81
C THR A 18 -36.21 16.06 5.04
N LEU A 19 -34.93 16.17 4.67
CA LEU A 19 -34.22 15.08 4.02
C LEU A 19 -33.84 14.02 5.07
N PRO A 20 -34.18 12.74 4.86
CA PRO A 20 -33.71 11.66 5.73
C PRO A 20 -32.19 11.52 5.55
N LEU A 21 -31.42 12.02 6.52
CA LEU A 21 -29.97 11.81 6.60
C LEU A 21 -29.73 10.54 7.41
N GLU A 22 -29.40 9.43 6.74
CA GLU A 22 -28.75 8.30 7.40
C GLU A 22 -27.28 8.64 7.63
N ILE A 23 -26.84 8.59 8.89
CA ILE A 23 -25.43 8.84 9.25
C ILE A 23 -24.65 7.56 8.95
N GLN A 24 -23.85 7.56 7.90
CA GLN A 24 -23.04 6.43 7.44
C GLN A 24 -21.55 6.64 7.74
N ASP A 25 -21.10 7.90 7.84
CA ASP A 25 -19.72 8.22 8.17
C ASP A 25 -19.56 9.51 9.02
N ILE A 26 -18.31 9.92 9.24
CA ILE A 26 -17.99 11.09 10.06
C ILE A 26 -18.33 12.41 9.36
N GLU A 27 -18.42 12.42 8.03
CA GLU A 27 -18.77 13.59 7.24
C GLU A 27 -20.25 13.95 7.42
N ASP A 28 -21.13 12.96 7.54
CA ASP A 28 -22.55 13.15 7.89
C ASP A 28 -22.72 13.83 9.25
N VAL A 29 -21.86 13.50 10.22
CA VAL A 29 -21.86 14.12 11.55
C VAL A 29 -21.46 15.60 11.47
N TYR A 30 -20.46 15.93 10.65
CA TYR A 30 -20.06 17.32 10.43
C TYR A 30 -21.11 18.13 9.67
N LEU A 31 -21.81 17.52 8.71
CA LEU A 31 -22.93 18.14 7.99
C LEU A 31 -24.10 18.45 8.94
N LEU A 32 -24.41 17.55 9.88
CA LEU A 32 -25.40 17.78 10.93
C LEU A 32 -25.00 18.93 11.88
N LEU A 33 -23.74 18.98 12.32
CA LEU A 33 -23.22 20.08 13.14
C LEU A 33 -23.22 21.42 12.39
N PHE A 34 -23.00 21.40 11.08
CA PHE A 34 -23.11 22.55 10.18
C PHE A 34 -24.56 23.07 10.10
N ILE A 35 -25.53 22.19 9.83
CA ILE A 35 -26.97 22.54 9.80
C ILE A 35 -27.39 23.13 11.14
N PHE A 36 -26.92 22.55 12.26
CA PHE A 36 -27.26 23.01 13.61
C PHE A 36 -26.72 24.42 13.91
N ARG A 37 -25.45 24.71 13.56
CA ARG A 37 -24.87 26.05 13.71
C ARG A 37 -25.53 27.08 12.79
N LEU A 38 -25.88 26.68 11.57
CA LEU A 38 -26.58 27.54 10.61
C LEU A 38 -27.97 27.92 11.15
N ALA A 39 -28.70 26.96 11.73
CA ALA A 39 -29.99 27.19 12.36
C ALA A 39 -29.89 28.11 13.59
N GLN A 40 -28.88 27.95 14.44
CA GLN A 40 -28.63 28.86 15.57
C GLN A 40 -28.35 30.30 15.11
N TYR A 41 -27.66 30.46 13.98
CA TYR A 41 -27.34 31.77 13.41
C TYR A 41 -28.56 32.48 12.81
N VAL A 42 -29.46 31.73 12.15
CA VAL A 42 -30.71 32.24 11.57
C VAL A 42 -31.75 32.57 12.66
N VAL A 43 -31.89 31.73 13.67
CA VAL A 43 -32.84 31.94 14.78
C VAL A 43 -32.40 33.08 15.72
N GLY A 44 -31.10 33.37 15.80
CA GLY A 44 -30.54 34.43 16.66
C GLY A 44 -30.72 35.87 16.15
N GLY A 45 -31.38 36.11 15.02
CA GLY A 45 -31.79 37.44 14.56
C GLY A 45 -30.66 38.42 14.16
N LYS A 46 -29.40 37.97 14.05
CA LYS A 46 -28.26 38.84 13.70
C LYS A 46 -27.96 38.83 12.19
N LEU A 47 -28.79 39.53 11.43
CA LEU A 47 -28.45 39.96 10.06
C LEU A 47 -28.22 41.48 10.07
N GLU A 48 -27.19 41.92 10.78
CA GLU A 48 -26.78 43.33 10.78
C GLU A 48 -25.41 43.51 10.10
N THR A 49 -25.46 44.17 8.94
CA THR A 49 -24.38 44.72 8.09
C THR A 49 -23.82 43.84 6.96
N GLU A 50 -23.67 44.42 5.77
CA GLU A 50 -23.05 43.78 4.58
C GLU A 50 -21.64 43.23 4.84
N LYS A 51 -20.88 43.80 5.80
CA LYS A 51 -19.53 43.36 6.13
C LYS A 51 -19.48 42.01 6.84
N SER A 52 -20.43 41.71 7.74
CA SER A 52 -20.49 40.40 8.40
C SER A 52 -20.91 39.29 7.43
N THR A 53 -21.79 39.61 6.49
CA THR A 53 -22.23 38.68 5.43
C THR A 53 -21.10 38.36 4.45
N VAL A 54 -20.24 39.32 4.10
CA VAL A 54 -19.07 39.12 3.23
C VAL A 54 -17.98 38.29 3.92
N SER A 55 -17.66 38.58 5.19
CA SER A 55 -16.73 37.76 5.98
C SER A 55 -17.24 36.33 6.13
N PHE A 56 -18.51 36.17 6.51
CA PHE A 56 -19.14 34.87 6.66
C PHE A 56 -19.16 34.10 5.35
N THR A 57 -19.47 34.72 4.21
CA THR A 57 -19.43 34.05 2.90
C THR A 57 -18.01 33.71 2.44
N GLN A 58 -16.99 34.51 2.76
CA GLN A 58 -15.59 34.14 2.50
C GLN A 58 -15.14 32.97 3.37
N ASP A 59 -15.50 32.98 4.66
CA ASP A 59 -15.21 31.88 5.58
C ASP A 59 -15.99 30.62 5.19
N LEU A 60 -17.26 30.75 4.76
CA LEU A 60 -18.06 29.66 4.21
C LEU A 60 -17.45 29.12 2.94
N LYS A 61 -16.95 29.98 2.04
CA LYS A 61 -16.28 29.56 0.81
C LYS A 61 -14.96 28.88 1.11
N ARG A 62 -14.26 29.28 2.17
CA ARG A 62 -13.01 28.65 2.63
C ARG A 62 -13.28 27.30 3.29
N ILE A 63 -14.33 27.19 4.11
CA ILE A 63 -14.80 25.96 4.76
C ILE A 63 -15.39 24.99 3.73
N LEU A 64 -16.24 25.46 2.83
CA LEU A 64 -16.76 24.68 1.70
C LEU A 64 -15.65 24.32 0.72
N CYS A 65 -14.64 25.15 0.45
CA CYS A 65 -13.47 24.73 -0.32
C CYS A 65 -12.58 23.73 0.43
N SER A 66 -12.54 23.76 1.77
CA SER A 66 -11.84 22.74 2.56
C SER A 66 -12.63 21.44 2.71
N MET A 67 -13.98 21.50 2.67
CA MET A 67 -14.88 20.34 2.70
C MET A 67 -15.12 19.75 1.30
N ALA A 68 -15.12 20.57 0.25
CA ALA A 68 -15.29 20.16 -1.15
C ALA A 68 -13.99 19.73 -1.82
N LYS A 69 -12.85 19.84 -1.13
CA LYS A 69 -11.74 18.94 -1.41
C LYS A 69 -12.10 17.59 -0.79
N ILE A 70 -12.95 16.82 -1.45
CA ILE A 70 -12.83 15.37 -1.36
C ILE A 70 -11.41 15.11 -1.81
N ALA A 71 -10.50 14.91 -0.86
CA ALA A 71 -9.13 14.54 -1.18
C ALA A 71 -9.28 13.29 -2.04
N LYS A 72 -8.90 13.42 -3.32
CA LYS A 72 -8.81 12.29 -4.22
C LYS A 72 -8.01 11.22 -3.47
N ARG A 73 -8.47 9.98 -3.50
CA ARG A 73 -7.82 8.88 -2.78
C ARG A 73 -7.71 7.66 -3.68
N PRO A 74 -6.69 6.81 -3.47
CA PRO A 74 -6.66 5.48 -4.06
C PRO A 74 -7.92 4.68 -3.71
N ARG A 75 -8.40 3.89 -4.66
CA ARG A 75 -9.55 3.00 -4.50
C ARG A 75 -9.20 1.78 -3.66
N TYR A 76 -9.93 1.62 -2.55
CA TYR A 76 -9.84 0.45 -1.69
C TYR A 76 -11.22 -0.02 -1.26
N ALA A 77 -11.31 -1.30 -0.91
CA ALA A 77 -12.41 -1.88 -0.15
C ALA A 77 -11.94 -2.24 1.26
N ILE A 78 -12.87 -2.51 2.18
CA ILE A 78 -12.56 -2.89 3.55
C ILE A 78 -13.09 -4.29 3.83
N MET A 79 -12.23 -5.18 4.31
CA MET A 79 -12.61 -6.51 4.80
C MET A 79 -11.88 -6.79 6.12
N ASN A 80 -12.63 -7.20 7.14
CA ASN A 80 -12.11 -7.43 8.50
C ASN A 80 -11.29 -6.25 9.06
N GLY A 81 -11.69 -5.01 8.74
CA GLY A 81 -10.96 -3.81 9.18
C GLY A 81 -9.67 -3.54 8.41
N ILE A 82 -9.34 -4.32 7.39
CA ILE A 82 -8.19 -4.10 6.50
C ILE A 82 -8.67 -3.42 5.21
N ARG A 83 -8.08 -2.27 4.90
CA ARG A 83 -8.18 -1.66 3.57
C ARG A 83 -7.35 -2.46 2.58
N TYR A 84 -7.93 -2.90 1.47
CA TYR A 84 -7.21 -3.59 0.40
C TYR A 84 -7.57 -2.99 -0.96
N PRO A 85 -6.70 -3.05 -1.98
CA PRO A 85 -6.98 -2.47 -3.29
C PRO A 85 -8.33 -2.95 -3.84
N GLU A 86 -9.20 -2.03 -4.25
CA GLU A 86 -10.55 -2.37 -4.75
C GLU A 86 -10.48 -3.26 -6.00
N MET A 87 -9.38 -3.17 -6.76
CA MET A 87 -9.09 -4.01 -7.91
C MET A 87 -8.86 -5.49 -7.57
N PHE A 88 -8.64 -5.85 -6.30
CA PHE A 88 -8.51 -7.25 -5.90
C PHE A 88 -9.88 -7.85 -5.66
N SER A 89 -10.04 -9.10 -6.11
CA SER A 89 -11.29 -9.82 -5.88
C SER A 89 -11.54 -9.96 -4.37
N PRO A 90 -12.73 -9.58 -3.86
CA PRO A 90 -13.11 -9.84 -2.48
C PRO A 90 -12.99 -11.33 -2.11
N LYS A 91 -13.21 -12.23 -3.09
CA LYS A 91 -13.00 -13.68 -2.91
C LYS A 91 -11.54 -14.01 -2.65
N CYS A 92 -10.62 -13.52 -3.48
CA CYS A 92 -9.18 -13.79 -3.32
C CYS A 92 -8.63 -13.17 -2.04
N PHE A 93 -9.05 -11.95 -1.69
CA PHE A 93 -8.64 -11.31 -0.46
C PHE A 93 -9.14 -12.05 0.78
N LYS A 94 -10.39 -12.53 0.77
CA LYS A 94 -10.93 -13.39 1.83
C LYS A 94 -10.15 -14.70 1.95
N GLU A 95 -9.83 -15.33 0.82
CA GLU A 95 -9.00 -16.54 0.78
C GLU A 95 -7.61 -16.32 1.38
N ALA A 96 -7.01 -15.14 1.20
CA ALA A 96 -5.74 -14.79 1.84
C ALA A 96 -5.87 -14.70 3.36
N LEU A 97 -6.92 -14.03 3.87
CA LEU A 97 -7.20 -13.91 5.30
C LEU A 97 -7.49 -15.27 5.97
N GLU A 98 -8.17 -16.17 5.26
CA GLU A 98 -8.59 -17.49 5.76
C GLU A 98 -7.62 -18.62 5.38
N TYR A 99 -6.48 -18.29 4.75
CA TYR A 99 -5.52 -19.28 4.29
C TYR A 99 -5.03 -20.15 5.45
N LYS A 100 -4.81 -21.43 5.18
CA LYS A 100 -4.25 -22.37 6.16
C LYS A 100 -2.83 -22.70 5.74
N PRO A 101 -1.81 -22.12 6.39
CA PRO A 101 -0.42 -22.38 6.02
C PRO A 101 -0.11 -23.87 6.06
N GLN A 102 0.55 -24.35 5.02
CA GLN A 102 1.06 -25.70 4.88
C GLN A 102 2.49 -25.79 5.40
N PRO A 103 2.96 -26.98 5.83
CA PRO A 103 4.34 -27.17 6.24
C PRO A 103 5.30 -26.78 5.11
N GLY A 104 6.29 -25.94 5.42
CA GLY A 104 7.26 -25.44 4.43
C GLY A 104 6.78 -24.27 3.57
N ASP A 105 5.59 -23.71 3.83
CA ASP A 105 5.21 -22.41 3.28
C ASP A 105 6.18 -21.32 3.71
N VAL A 106 6.45 -20.39 2.79
CA VAL A 106 7.28 -19.22 3.04
C VAL A 106 6.52 -17.98 2.61
N PHE A 107 6.17 -17.14 3.58
CA PHE A 107 5.49 -15.87 3.39
C PHE A 107 6.52 -14.75 3.28
N ILE A 108 6.35 -13.85 2.32
CA ILE A 108 7.08 -12.58 2.23
C ILE A 108 6.12 -11.47 2.57
N ASP A 109 6.29 -10.89 3.76
CA ASP A 109 5.48 -9.81 4.26
C ASP A 109 6.24 -8.48 4.24
N THR A 110 5.53 -7.43 3.85
CA THR A 110 5.98 -6.05 3.90
C THR A 110 4.75 -5.16 3.99
N TYR A 111 4.84 -3.98 4.61
CA TYR A 111 3.91 -2.91 4.22
C TYR A 111 4.14 -2.56 2.73
N PRO A 112 3.12 -2.17 1.95
CA PRO A 112 3.29 -1.84 0.54
C PRO A 112 4.51 -0.95 0.29
N LYS A 113 5.32 -1.33 -0.70
CA LYS A 113 6.50 -0.58 -1.17
C LYS A 113 7.71 -0.54 -0.23
N CYS A 114 7.79 -1.47 0.73
CA CYS A 114 8.99 -1.67 1.55
C CYS A 114 10.05 -2.61 0.91
N GLY A 115 9.94 -2.94 -0.38
CA GLY A 115 10.94 -3.75 -1.10
C GLY A 115 10.50 -5.18 -1.42
N THR A 116 9.21 -5.45 -1.41
CA THR A 116 8.60 -6.79 -1.60
C THR A 116 9.10 -7.49 -2.85
N THR A 117 9.06 -6.84 -4.02
CA THR A 117 9.51 -7.45 -5.28
C THR A 117 10.99 -7.78 -5.27
N TRP A 118 11.81 -6.98 -4.60
CA TRP A 118 13.23 -7.29 -4.45
C TRP A 118 13.43 -8.53 -3.57
N MET A 119 12.72 -8.62 -2.44
CA MET A 119 12.77 -9.80 -1.57
C MET A 119 12.17 -11.06 -2.22
N GLN A 120 11.10 -10.93 -3.02
CA GLN A 120 10.56 -12.01 -3.84
C GLN A 120 11.62 -12.54 -4.81
N ASN A 121 12.33 -11.67 -5.53
CA ASN A 121 13.41 -12.08 -6.44
C ASN A 121 14.56 -12.74 -5.69
N VAL A 122 15.03 -12.15 -4.59
CA VAL A 122 16.08 -12.75 -3.76
C VAL A 122 15.68 -14.16 -3.33
N THR A 123 14.49 -14.32 -2.77
CA THR A 123 13.99 -15.59 -2.24
C THR A 123 13.80 -16.62 -3.36
N LEU A 124 13.24 -16.21 -4.50
CA LEU A 124 13.11 -17.04 -5.69
C LEU A 124 14.46 -17.59 -6.15
N TYR A 125 15.47 -16.74 -6.31
CA TYR A 125 16.78 -17.19 -6.78
C TYR A 125 17.56 -17.97 -5.72
N ILE A 126 17.29 -17.80 -4.42
CA ILE A 126 17.77 -18.71 -3.37
C ILE A 126 17.18 -20.12 -3.59
N PHE A 127 15.87 -20.24 -3.77
CA PHE A 127 15.23 -21.54 -4.03
C PHE A 127 15.75 -22.21 -5.29
N ARG A 128 16.06 -21.41 -6.32
CA ARG A 128 16.64 -21.88 -7.58
C ARG A 128 18.15 -22.11 -7.52
N LYS A 129 18.80 -21.86 -6.37
CA LYS A 129 20.26 -21.96 -6.20
C LYS A 129 21.02 -21.17 -7.27
N GLY A 130 20.59 -19.93 -7.52
CA GLY A 130 21.22 -19.02 -8.47
C GLY A 130 21.02 -19.38 -9.95
N LYS A 131 20.04 -20.22 -10.28
CA LYS A 131 19.67 -20.51 -11.68
C LYS A 131 18.63 -19.51 -12.19
N GLU A 132 18.87 -18.94 -13.35
CA GLU A 132 17.96 -18.00 -14.01
C GLU A 132 16.57 -18.61 -14.26
N LEU A 133 15.55 -17.75 -14.39
CA LEU A 133 14.28 -18.17 -14.97
C LEU A 133 14.46 -18.33 -16.48
N GLU A 134 13.82 -19.34 -17.07
CA GLU A 134 13.80 -19.49 -18.53
C GLU A 134 12.95 -18.38 -19.17
N ASN A 135 11.86 -18.02 -18.50
CA ASN A 135 10.97 -16.94 -18.90
C ASN A 135 10.70 -15.98 -17.72
N PRO A 136 11.16 -14.72 -17.78
CA PRO A 136 10.89 -13.73 -16.73
C PRO A 136 9.40 -13.49 -16.43
N SER A 137 8.51 -13.70 -17.41
CA SER A 137 7.06 -13.56 -17.22
C SER A 137 6.48 -14.58 -16.23
N GLU A 138 7.21 -15.65 -15.90
CA GLU A 138 6.82 -16.61 -14.87
C GLU A 138 6.98 -16.08 -13.44
N PHE A 139 7.52 -14.86 -13.25
CA PHE A 139 7.76 -14.29 -11.93
C PHE A 139 6.50 -14.28 -11.04
N LEU A 140 5.33 -13.89 -11.57
CA LEU A 140 4.09 -13.88 -10.78
C LEU A 140 3.61 -15.28 -10.40
N LEU A 141 3.89 -16.27 -11.23
CA LEU A 141 3.58 -17.67 -10.91
C LEU A 141 4.56 -18.23 -9.87
N ALA A 142 5.83 -17.85 -9.97
CA ALA A 142 6.91 -18.34 -9.11
C ALA A 142 6.95 -17.65 -7.73
N ALA A 143 6.43 -16.41 -7.63
CA ALA A 143 6.31 -15.65 -6.39
C ALA A 143 4.98 -14.86 -6.37
N PRO A 144 3.82 -15.53 -6.21
CA PRO A 144 2.51 -14.90 -6.31
C PRO A 144 2.19 -13.98 -5.12
N PHE A 145 1.15 -13.17 -5.30
CA PHE A 145 0.58 -12.32 -4.25
C PHE A 145 -0.77 -12.89 -3.81
N ILE A 146 -0.80 -13.56 -2.64
CA ILE A 146 -2.01 -14.30 -2.21
C ILE A 146 -3.25 -13.41 -2.12
N ASP A 147 -3.09 -12.16 -1.66
CA ASP A 147 -4.16 -11.17 -1.53
C ASP A 147 -4.84 -10.87 -2.89
N MET A 148 -4.09 -11.01 -3.98
CA MET A 148 -4.55 -10.76 -5.36
C MET A 148 -5.03 -12.03 -6.05
N VAL A 149 -4.27 -13.14 -5.95
CA VAL A 149 -4.54 -14.37 -6.74
C VAL A 149 -5.24 -15.48 -5.96
N GLY A 150 -5.44 -15.30 -4.66
CA GLY A 150 -6.08 -16.27 -3.77
C GLY A 150 -5.34 -17.61 -3.69
N VAL A 151 -6.04 -18.63 -3.19
CA VAL A 151 -5.48 -19.97 -3.00
C VAL A 151 -5.15 -20.65 -4.34
N GLU A 152 -5.85 -20.30 -5.42
CA GLU A 152 -5.60 -20.83 -6.77
C GLU A 152 -4.15 -20.56 -7.23
N GLY A 153 -3.67 -19.33 -7.03
CA GLY A 153 -2.30 -18.99 -7.38
C GLY A 153 -1.27 -19.68 -6.49
N ILE A 154 -1.56 -19.86 -5.19
CA ILE A 154 -0.66 -20.56 -4.27
C ILE A 154 -0.54 -22.05 -4.60
N ASN A 155 -1.64 -22.68 -5.00
CA ASN A 155 -1.65 -24.08 -5.43
C ASN A 155 -0.94 -24.30 -6.77
N SER A 156 -0.88 -23.26 -7.59
CA SER A 156 -0.23 -23.30 -8.92
C SER A 156 1.26 -22.90 -8.87
N MET A 157 1.72 -22.35 -7.75
CA MET A 157 3.11 -21.93 -7.56
C MET A 157 4.07 -23.14 -7.51
N PRO A 158 5.19 -23.10 -8.27
CA PRO A 158 6.27 -24.09 -8.13
C PRO A 158 6.81 -24.19 -6.70
N ARG A 159 7.11 -25.42 -6.26
CA ARG A 159 7.67 -25.70 -4.93
C ARG A 159 9.08 -26.32 -5.03
N PRO A 160 10.02 -26.00 -4.11
CA PRO A 160 9.90 -25.01 -3.02
C PRO A 160 9.79 -23.58 -3.58
N GLY A 161 9.05 -22.72 -2.88
CA GLY A 161 8.70 -21.37 -3.33
C GLY A 161 8.19 -20.51 -2.18
N ALA A 162 8.09 -19.20 -2.43
CA ALA A 162 7.55 -18.23 -1.48
C ALA A 162 6.53 -17.34 -2.17
N PHE A 163 5.51 -16.92 -1.44
CA PHE A 163 4.50 -15.99 -1.91
C PHE A 163 4.41 -14.79 -0.98
N LYS A 164 3.96 -13.66 -1.51
CA LYS A 164 3.88 -12.41 -0.74
C LYS A 164 2.47 -12.13 -0.23
N THR A 165 2.43 -11.29 0.78
CA THR A 165 1.23 -10.63 1.32
C THR A 165 1.61 -9.26 1.89
N HIS A 166 0.62 -8.43 2.21
CA HIS A 166 0.80 -7.15 2.90
C HIS A 166 -0.05 -7.07 4.18
N LEU A 167 -0.53 -8.22 4.69
CA LEU A 167 -1.40 -8.25 5.86
C LEU A 167 -0.63 -7.86 7.13
N PRO A 168 -1.24 -7.04 8.02
CA PRO A 168 -0.67 -6.83 9.34
C PRO A 168 -0.64 -8.15 10.12
N TYR A 169 0.30 -8.29 11.05
CA TYR A 169 0.54 -9.54 11.78
C TYR A 169 -0.73 -10.08 12.46
N SER A 170 -1.54 -9.19 13.04
CA SER A 170 -2.84 -9.48 13.66
C SER A 170 -3.85 -10.19 12.75
N HIS A 171 -3.67 -10.10 11.42
CA HIS A 171 -4.52 -10.72 10.40
C HIS A 171 -3.78 -11.78 9.58
N MET A 172 -2.52 -12.06 9.91
CA MET A 172 -1.67 -12.98 9.18
C MET A 172 -2.04 -14.44 9.48
N PRO A 173 -2.31 -15.28 8.48
CA PRO A 173 -2.36 -16.72 8.65
C PRO A 173 -1.07 -17.27 9.27
N TYR A 174 -1.16 -17.74 10.52
CA TYR A 174 0.01 -18.19 11.28
C TYR A 174 0.11 -19.73 11.35
N SER A 175 1.32 -20.25 11.17
CA SER A 175 1.70 -21.63 11.51
C SER A 175 3.16 -21.68 11.98
N PRO A 176 3.48 -22.44 13.04
CA PRO A 176 4.87 -22.65 13.46
C PRO A 176 5.69 -23.46 12.45
N GLU A 177 5.03 -24.15 11.50
CA GLU A 177 5.68 -24.96 10.46
C GLU A 177 5.91 -24.18 9.15
N ALA A 178 5.41 -22.95 9.08
CA ALA A 178 5.69 -22.00 8.00
C ALA A 178 6.80 -21.03 8.42
N LYS A 179 7.44 -20.40 7.43
CA LYS A 179 8.44 -19.35 7.61
C LYS A 179 7.89 -18.01 7.13
N TYR A 180 8.26 -16.94 7.81
CA TYR A 180 7.84 -15.58 7.49
C TYR A 180 9.06 -14.70 7.27
N ILE A 181 9.05 -13.92 6.19
CA ILE A 181 10.10 -12.96 5.85
C ILE A 181 9.48 -11.57 5.94
N PHE A 182 9.83 -10.79 6.97
CA PHE A 182 9.35 -9.43 7.14
C PHE A 182 10.40 -8.41 6.69
N VAL A 183 10.03 -7.49 5.79
CA VAL A 183 10.92 -6.40 5.36
C VAL A 183 10.32 -5.04 5.69
N ALA A 184 11.04 -4.28 6.52
CA ALA A 184 10.70 -2.89 6.84
C ALA A 184 11.51 -1.91 5.97
N ARG A 185 10.99 -0.69 5.79
CA ARG A 185 11.69 0.39 5.06
C ARG A 185 11.36 1.72 5.71
N ASN A 186 12.26 2.70 5.65
CA ASN A 186 12.01 4.05 6.16
C ASN A 186 10.63 4.60 5.70
N PRO A 187 9.78 5.09 6.62
CA PRO A 187 8.42 5.54 6.29
C PRO A 187 8.38 6.66 5.24
N LYS A 188 9.39 7.53 5.19
CA LYS A 188 9.45 8.64 4.24
C LYS A 188 9.67 8.13 2.81
N ASP A 189 10.62 7.22 2.62
CA ASP A 189 10.86 6.57 1.32
C ASP A 189 9.71 5.65 0.92
N CYS A 190 9.08 4.99 1.90
CA CYS A 190 7.88 4.20 1.69
C CYS A 190 6.74 5.06 1.14
N CYS A 191 6.44 6.19 1.79
CA CYS A 191 5.39 7.13 1.36
C CYS A 191 5.60 7.60 -0.08
N VAL A 192 6.82 8.04 -0.45
CA VAL A 192 7.12 8.45 -1.84
C VAL A 192 6.94 7.28 -2.80
N SER A 193 7.45 6.10 -2.45
CA SER A 193 7.34 4.94 -3.31
C SER A 193 5.91 4.46 -3.50
N PHE A 194 5.05 4.68 -2.50
CA PHE A 194 3.63 4.32 -2.55
C PHE A 194 2.83 5.33 -3.36
N TYR A 195 3.11 6.62 -3.23
CA TYR A 195 2.53 7.65 -4.09
C TYR A 195 2.72 7.32 -5.59
N HIS A 196 3.97 7.07 -6.01
CA HIS A 196 4.24 6.70 -7.42
C HIS A 196 3.58 5.40 -7.84
N HIS A 197 3.38 4.47 -6.91
CA HIS A 197 2.66 3.24 -7.23
C HIS A 197 1.19 3.50 -7.46
N ALA A 198 0.54 4.26 -6.58
CA ALA A 198 -0.88 4.59 -6.70
C ALA A 198 -1.18 5.42 -7.95
N VAL A 199 -0.27 6.33 -8.34
CA VAL A 199 -0.41 7.12 -9.57
C VAL A 199 -0.21 6.27 -10.83
N ASN A 200 0.78 5.37 -10.84
CA ASN A 200 1.14 4.63 -12.05
C ASN A 200 0.35 3.33 -12.25
N GLU A 201 -0.34 2.82 -11.22
CA GLU A 201 -1.17 1.62 -11.31
C GLU A 201 -2.64 2.03 -11.47
N PRO A 202 -3.22 1.89 -12.69
CA PRO A 202 -4.54 2.45 -12.97
C PRO A 202 -5.65 1.84 -12.11
N GLY A 203 -5.49 0.62 -11.62
CA GLY A 203 -6.47 -0.03 -10.73
C GLY A 203 -6.73 0.73 -9.41
N PHE A 204 -5.85 1.66 -9.00
CA PHE A 204 -6.10 2.54 -7.85
C PHE A 204 -6.98 3.74 -8.18
N GLY A 205 -7.24 4.07 -9.46
CA GLY A 205 -8.02 5.26 -9.82
C GLY A 205 -7.38 6.59 -9.40
N TYR A 206 -6.05 6.62 -9.22
CA TYR A 206 -5.31 7.74 -8.62
C TYR A 206 -4.27 8.39 -9.55
N TRP A 207 -4.41 8.22 -10.87
CA TRP A 207 -3.42 8.64 -11.88
C TRP A 207 -3.17 10.16 -12.02
N ASP A 208 -4.12 10.98 -11.61
CA ASP A 208 -4.03 12.45 -11.50
C ASP A 208 -3.96 12.92 -10.03
N GLY A 209 -3.55 12.02 -9.14
CA GLY A 209 -3.37 12.31 -7.73
C GLY A 209 -2.10 13.10 -7.43
N GLU A 210 -2.18 14.00 -6.46
CA GLU A 210 -1.06 14.85 -6.04
C GLU A 210 -0.33 14.26 -4.83
N PHE A 211 0.98 14.51 -4.74
CA PHE A 211 1.80 13.98 -3.64
C PHE A 211 1.36 14.52 -2.27
N ASN A 212 0.97 15.79 -2.19
CA ASN A 212 0.57 16.39 -0.92
C ASN A 212 -0.72 15.77 -0.38
N ASP A 213 -1.71 15.51 -1.24
CA ASP A 213 -2.96 14.85 -0.84
C ASP A 213 -2.68 13.39 -0.42
N PHE A 214 -1.82 12.68 -1.16
CA PHE A 214 -1.38 11.33 -0.80
C PHE A 214 -0.64 11.30 0.55
N PHE A 215 0.21 12.29 0.81
CA PHE A 215 0.94 12.42 2.07
C PHE A 215 -0.03 12.57 3.25
N GLU A 216 -1.11 13.35 3.11
CA GLU A 216 -2.13 13.47 4.16
C GLU A 216 -2.81 12.12 4.43
N LEU A 217 -3.16 11.36 3.38
CA LEU A 217 -3.72 10.01 3.51
C LEU A 217 -2.76 9.04 4.20
N PHE A 218 -1.47 9.07 3.85
CA PHE A 218 -0.43 8.28 4.50
C PHE A 218 -0.30 8.63 5.99
N MET A 219 -0.36 9.92 6.33
CA MET A 219 -0.31 10.38 7.71
C MET A 219 -1.57 10.07 8.51
N ALA A 220 -2.72 9.96 7.86
CA ALA A 220 -3.99 9.54 8.47
C ALA A 220 -4.11 8.01 8.63
N GLY A 221 -3.29 7.22 7.92
CA GLY A 221 -3.43 5.76 7.87
C GLY A 221 -4.63 5.32 7.02
N GLU A 222 -5.02 6.15 6.05
CA GLU A 222 -6.18 5.93 5.17
C GLU A 222 -5.79 5.36 3.80
N LEU A 223 -4.71 4.56 3.76
CA LEU A 223 -4.25 3.85 2.57
C LEU A 223 -4.48 2.33 2.72
N GLU A 224 -4.17 1.58 1.68
CA GLU A 224 -4.24 0.13 1.68
C GLU A 224 -3.30 -0.46 2.73
N TYR A 225 -3.77 -1.49 3.41
CA TYR A 225 -3.16 -2.14 4.56
C TYR A 225 -3.01 -1.22 5.79
N ASN A 226 -3.84 -0.17 5.84
CA ASN A 226 -4.03 0.75 6.96
C ASN A 226 -2.79 1.61 7.28
N ASP A 227 -2.55 1.89 8.55
CA ASP A 227 -1.46 2.75 9.00
C ASP A 227 -0.12 2.02 8.95
N TYR A 228 0.86 2.58 8.22
CA TYR A 228 2.21 2.06 8.13
C TYR A 228 2.86 1.81 9.51
N PHE A 229 2.68 2.73 10.45
CA PHE A 229 3.36 2.66 11.74
C PHE A 229 2.75 1.56 12.61
N ASP A 230 1.42 1.42 12.57
CA ASP A 230 0.73 0.33 13.24
C ASP A 230 1.08 -1.02 12.61
N HIS A 231 1.14 -1.13 11.28
CA HIS A 231 1.61 -2.34 10.60
C HIS A 231 3.05 -2.72 11.01
N LEU A 232 3.95 -1.75 11.09
CA LEU A 232 5.33 -1.96 11.54
C LEU A 232 5.38 -2.45 12.99
N LEU A 233 4.60 -1.83 13.89
CA LEU A 233 4.54 -2.20 15.30
C LEU A 233 3.85 -3.54 15.54
N ASP A 234 2.93 -3.94 14.67
CA ASP A 234 2.27 -5.24 14.75
C ASP A 234 3.27 -6.37 14.45
N TRP A 235 4.14 -6.18 13.45
CA TRP A 235 5.19 -7.15 13.09
C TRP A 235 6.44 -7.09 13.98
N TYR A 236 6.80 -5.93 14.52
CA TYR A 236 8.07 -5.71 15.23
C TYR A 236 8.32 -6.67 16.43
N PRO A 237 7.34 -6.99 17.30
CA PRO A 237 7.52 -7.92 18.41
C PRO A 237 7.97 -9.32 17.95
N HIS A 238 7.54 -9.75 16.77
CA HIS A 238 7.75 -11.09 16.22
C HIS A 238 9.07 -11.26 15.46
N ARG A 239 9.84 -10.18 15.26
CA ARG A 239 11.09 -10.21 14.49
C ARG A 239 12.15 -11.19 15.02
N ASN A 240 12.01 -11.64 16.26
CA ASN A 240 12.91 -12.58 16.94
C ASN A 240 12.31 -13.99 17.07
N ASP A 241 11.09 -14.22 16.56
CA ASP A 241 10.49 -15.54 16.55
C ASP A 241 11.33 -16.48 15.66
N PRO A 242 11.49 -17.77 16.03
CA PRO A 242 12.41 -18.67 15.35
C PRO A 242 12.05 -18.94 13.88
N ASN A 243 10.77 -18.75 13.52
CA ASN A 243 10.26 -18.90 12.16
C ASN A 243 10.05 -17.56 11.44
N VAL A 244 10.61 -16.47 11.95
CA VAL A 244 10.57 -15.14 11.32
C VAL A 244 11.99 -14.69 10.96
N PHE A 245 12.20 -14.37 9.70
CA PHE A 245 13.37 -13.62 9.24
C PHE A 245 12.96 -12.17 9.05
N TYR A 246 13.74 -11.25 9.64
CA TYR A 246 13.51 -9.82 9.51
C TYR A 246 14.73 -9.12 8.90
N THR A 247 14.48 -8.16 8.01
CA THR A 247 15.51 -7.23 7.51
C THR A 247 14.92 -5.86 7.18
N LYS A 248 15.79 -4.89 6.89
CA LYS A 248 15.40 -3.57 6.38
C LYS A 248 15.80 -3.43 4.92
N TYR A 249 15.01 -2.70 4.15
CA TYR A 249 15.37 -2.29 2.79
C TYR A 249 16.74 -1.60 2.75
N GLU A 250 17.04 -0.77 3.74
CA GLU A 250 18.30 -0.06 3.91
C GLU A 250 19.47 -1.04 4.14
N ASP A 251 19.25 -2.12 4.89
CA ASP A 251 20.26 -3.16 5.11
C ASP A 251 20.51 -3.96 3.82
N MET A 252 19.45 -4.28 3.07
CA MET A 252 19.56 -4.89 1.74
C MET A 252 20.37 -3.99 0.78
N LYS A 253 20.10 -2.67 0.78
CA LYS A 253 20.85 -1.70 -0.04
C LYS A 253 22.31 -1.57 0.37
N LYS A 254 22.58 -1.67 1.67
CA LYS A 254 23.94 -1.55 2.22
C LYS A 254 24.80 -2.78 1.92
N ASP A 255 24.26 -3.98 2.14
CA ASP A 255 24.98 -5.23 1.93
C ASP A 255 24.01 -6.39 1.63
N ILE A 256 23.60 -6.48 0.36
CA ILE A 256 22.70 -7.53 -0.10
C ILE A 256 23.30 -8.94 0.07
N LYS A 257 24.63 -9.08 -0.03
CA LYS A 257 25.30 -10.39 0.09
C LYS A 257 25.13 -10.95 1.50
N SER A 258 25.32 -10.11 2.52
CA SER A 258 25.08 -10.52 3.91
C SER A 258 23.63 -10.92 4.15
N VAL A 259 22.67 -10.18 3.59
CA VAL A 259 21.24 -10.51 3.71
C VAL A 259 20.92 -11.85 3.03
N VAL A 260 21.42 -12.08 1.82
CA VAL A 260 21.24 -13.36 1.09
C VAL A 260 21.79 -14.53 1.89
N LEU A 261 23.01 -14.42 2.43
CA LEU A 261 23.61 -15.50 3.24
C LEU A 261 22.77 -15.85 4.47
N LYS A 262 22.32 -14.83 5.22
CA LYS A 262 21.48 -15.03 6.41
C LYS A 262 20.12 -15.63 6.04
N LEU A 263 19.50 -15.15 4.97
CA LEU A 263 18.21 -15.64 4.49
C LEU A 263 18.32 -17.09 3.97
N SER A 264 19.37 -17.43 3.23
CA SER A 264 19.61 -18.80 2.79
C SER A 264 19.75 -19.76 3.97
N ALA A 265 20.50 -19.37 5.01
CA ALA A 265 20.63 -20.18 6.23
C ALA A 265 19.28 -20.34 6.96
N PHE A 266 18.48 -19.28 7.03
CA PHE A 266 17.13 -19.31 7.61
C PHE A 266 16.19 -20.22 6.81
N LEU A 267 16.23 -20.16 5.48
CA LEU A 267 15.35 -20.94 4.59
C LEU A 267 15.66 -22.44 4.62
N GLY A 268 16.92 -22.84 4.81
CA GLY A 268 17.29 -24.25 4.87
C GLY A 268 18.78 -24.48 4.64
N ARG A 269 19.32 -25.56 5.23
CA ARG A 269 20.76 -25.85 5.15
C ARG A 269 21.20 -26.10 3.71
N GLU A 270 20.33 -26.70 2.90
CA GLU A 270 20.56 -26.98 1.48
C GLU A 270 20.80 -25.73 0.61
N TYR A 271 20.35 -24.55 1.04
CA TYR A 271 20.53 -23.30 0.30
C TYR A 271 21.84 -22.62 0.65
N ILE A 272 22.18 -22.55 1.94
CA ILE A 272 23.48 -22.00 2.37
C ILE A 272 24.63 -22.92 1.94
N ASP A 273 24.46 -24.24 2.01
CA ASP A 273 25.46 -25.20 1.54
C ASP A 273 25.70 -25.08 0.02
N ALA A 274 24.69 -24.69 -0.76
CA ALA A 274 24.85 -24.46 -2.19
C ALA A 274 25.75 -23.24 -2.47
N ILE A 275 25.62 -22.19 -1.66
CA ILE A 275 26.47 -21.00 -1.73
C ILE A 275 27.90 -21.32 -1.25
N GLU A 276 28.05 -22.06 -0.15
CA GLU A 276 29.36 -22.44 0.41
C GLU A 276 30.15 -23.34 -0.56
N LYS A 277 29.46 -24.20 -1.32
CA LYS A 277 30.08 -25.07 -2.33
C LYS A 277 30.48 -24.34 -3.60
N ASP A 278 29.69 -23.35 -4.01
CA ASP A 278 29.92 -22.58 -5.24
C ASP A 278 29.52 -21.11 -5.07
N ASN A 279 30.53 -20.24 -4.97
CA ASN A 279 30.34 -18.80 -4.85
C ASN A 279 29.61 -18.19 -6.06
N ALA A 280 29.56 -18.86 -7.23
CA ALA A 280 28.76 -18.41 -8.36
C ALA A 280 27.26 -18.36 -8.02
N VAL A 281 26.78 -19.24 -7.13
CA VAL A 281 25.38 -19.23 -6.67
C VAL A 281 25.03 -17.89 -6.02
N LEU A 282 25.84 -17.41 -5.07
CA LEU A 282 25.63 -16.11 -4.43
C LEU A 282 25.71 -14.97 -5.44
N ASN A 283 26.71 -14.99 -6.32
CA ASN A 283 26.88 -13.94 -7.33
C ASN A 283 25.68 -13.88 -8.29
N ASN A 284 25.15 -15.03 -8.70
CA ASN A 284 23.97 -15.10 -9.54
C ASN A 284 22.71 -14.61 -8.83
N ILE A 285 22.49 -15.01 -7.57
CA ILE A 285 21.36 -14.51 -6.76
C ILE A 285 21.41 -12.99 -6.68
N VAL A 286 22.57 -12.40 -6.40
CA VAL A 286 22.76 -10.95 -6.32
C VAL A 286 22.57 -10.28 -7.69
N TYR A 287 23.06 -10.90 -8.77
CA TYR A 287 22.91 -10.37 -10.13
C TYR A 287 21.45 -10.34 -10.58
N TYR A 288 20.74 -11.48 -10.47
CA TYR A 288 19.34 -11.60 -10.92
C TYR A 288 18.36 -10.84 -10.02
N SER A 289 18.70 -10.59 -8.76
CA SER A 289 17.96 -9.67 -7.89
C SER A 289 18.44 -8.23 -7.97
N GLY A 290 19.40 -7.90 -8.84
CA GLY A 290 19.95 -6.56 -8.99
C GLY A 290 18.96 -5.59 -9.61
N PHE A 291 19.08 -4.29 -9.27
CA PHE A 291 18.17 -3.25 -9.75
C PHE A 291 18.08 -3.21 -11.29
N GLU A 292 19.21 -3.24 -12.00
CA GLU A 292 19.23 -3.21 -13.47
C GLU A 292 18.58 -4.46 -14.09
N TYR A 293 18.85 -5.64 -13.54
CA TYR A 293 18.24 -6.88 -14.03
C TYR A 293 16.73 -6.86 -13.80
N MET A 294 16.28 -6.50 -12.60
CA MET A 294 14.85 -6.40 -12.29
C MET A 294 14.17 -5.33 -13.15
N LYS A 295 14.79 -4.16 -13.35
CA LYS A 295 14.23 -3.11 -14.19
C LYS A 295 14.07 -3.55 -15.64
N LYS A 296 15.01 -4.34 -16.16
CA LYS A 296 14.90 -4.89 -17.51
C LYS A 296 13.84 -5.99 -17.63
N ASN A 297 13.78 -6.90 -16.65
CA ASN A 297 13.05 -8.16 -16.79
C ASN A 297 11.70 -8.20 -16.05
N LEU A 298 11.40 -7.23 -15.19
CA LEU A 298 10.16 -7.18 -14.39
C LEU A 298 9.27 -5.98 -14.72
N THR A 299 9.53 -5.24 -15.79
CA THR A 299 8.67 -4.13 -16.20
C THR A 299 7.33 -4.63 -16.73
N ASP A 300 7.32 -5.77 -17.42
CA ASP A 300 6.13 -6.30 -18.10
C ASP A 300 5.49 -7.50 -17.36
N VAL A 301 5.96 -7.86 -16.16
CA VAL A 301 5.48 -9.10 -15.48
C VAL A 301 4.04 -9.01 -14.97
N TYR A 302 3.52 -7.78 -14.81
CA TYR A 302 2.10 -7.53 -14.52
C TYR A 302 1.33 -7.05 -15.77
N ASP A 303 1.98 -7.00 -16.93
CA ASP A 303 1.37 -6.62 -18.19
C ASP A 303 0.53 -7.81 -18.67
N ILE A 304 -0.73 -7.82 -18.24
CA ILE A 304 -1.69 -8.92 -18.41
C ILE A 304 -1.85 -9.34 -19.88
N GLU A 305 -1.54 -8.43 -20.82
CA GLU A 305 -1.80 -8.61 -22.24
C GLU A 305 -0.65 -9.27 -23.03
N LYS A 306 0.57 -9.41 -22.49
CA LYS A 306 1.73 -9.92 -23.27
C LYS A 306 2.04 -11.40 -23.07
N GLY A 307 1.04 -12.26 -23.27
CA GLY A 307 1.24 -13.72 -23.20
C GLY A 307 0.30 -14.53 -24.07
N GLU A 308 0.60 -14.64 -25.37
CA GLU A 308 -0.11 -15.51 -26.32
C GLU A 308 -0.11 -17.02 -25.94
N ASN A 309 0.62 -17.42 -24.90
CA ASN A 309 0.72 -18.82 -24.45
C ASN A 309 -0.09 -19.18 -23.20
N HIS A 310 -0.92 -18.29 -22.64
CA HIS A 310 -1.72 -18.57 -21.43
C HIS A 310 -3.23 -18.34 -21.56
N ALA A 311 -3.72 -18.07 -22.78
CA ALA A 311 -5.15 -17.88 -23.08
C ALA A 311 -6.06 -19.05 -22.63
N GLY A 312 -5.49 -20.19 -22.23
CA GLY A 312 -6.20 -21.33 -21.66
C GLY A 312 -6.60 -21.21 -20.18
N ARG A 313 -5.84 -20.54 -19.29
CA ARG A 313 -6.15 -20.43 -17.85
C ARG A 313 -5.40 -19.28 -17.15
N MET A 314 -5.75 -18.03 -17.43
CA MET A 314 -5.37 -16.92 -16.53
C MET A 314 -5.90 -17.21 -15.11
N LEU A 315 -5.18 -16.86 -14.04
CA LEU A 315 -5.69 -17.05 -12.67
C LEU A 315 -6.94 -16.18 -12.45
N TYR A 316 -7.91 -16.66 -11.66
CA TYR A 316 -9.14 -15.92 -11.40
C TYR A 316 -8.88 -14.50 -10.87
N GLY A 317 -7.98 -14.37 -9.90
CA GLY A 317 -7.66 -13.08 -9.30
C GLY A 317 -7.04 -12.09 -10.29
N LEU A 318 -6.19 -12.55 -11.21
CA LEU A 318 -5.60 -11.69 -12.24
C LEU A 318 -6.67 -11.22 -13.25
N ARG A 319 -7.60 -12.10 -13.64
CA ARG A 319 -8.72 -11.70 -14.54
C ARG A 319 -9.57 -10.61 -13.89
N HIS A 320 -9.84 -10.74 -12.59
CA HIS A 320 -10.61 -9.75 -11.86
C HIS A 320 -9.92 -8.38 -11.84
N VAL A 321 -8.59 -8.35 -11.62
CA VAL A 321 -7.81 -7.11 -11.69
C VAL A 321 -7.89 -6.48 -13.09
N ASP A 322 -7.72 -7.27 -14.15
CA ASP A 322 -7.83 -6.78 -15.54
C ASP A 322 -9.20 -6.18 -15.83
N GLU A 323 -10.27 -6.92 -15.53
CA GLU A 323 -11.65 -6.51 -15.75
C GLU A 323 -11.98 -5.25 -14.94
N PHE A 324 -11.55 -5.18 -13.68
CA PHE A 324 -11.75 -4.01 -12.83
C PHE A 324 -11.01 -2.79 -13.38
N THR A 325 -9.72 -2.92 -13.69
CA THR A 325 -8.91 -1.81 -14.20
C THR A 325 -9.47 -1.28 -15.52
N LYS A 326 -9.91 -2.16 -16.44
CA LYS A 326 -10.60 -1.76 -17.68
C LYS A 326 -11.91 -1.03 -17.42
N SER A 327 -12.66 -1.41 -16.38
CA SER A 327 -13.92 -0.74 -16.02
C SER A 327 -13.74 0.71 -15.54
N LEU A 328 -12.53 1.08 -15.08
CA LEU A 328 -12.23 2.45 -14.65
C LEU A 328 -12.08 3.44 -15.83
N ASN A 329 -11.94 2.94 -17.07
CA ASN A 329 -11.64 3.74 -18.26
C ASN A 329 -10.46 4.70 -18.05
N PRO A 330 -9.26 4.19 -17.71
CA PRO A 330 -8.09 5.05 -17.52
C PRO A 330 -7.72 5.78 -18.83
N PRO A 331 -7.07 6.96 -18.75
CA PRO A 331 -6.59 7.66 -19.94
C PRO A 331 -5.63 6.80 -20.78
N ASP A 332 -5.72 6.92 -22.11
CA ASP A 332 -4.86 6.18 -23.05
C ASP A 332 -3.38 6.62 -22.97
N ASP A 333 -3.10 7.81 -22.43
CA ASP A 333 -1.78 8.44 -22.37
C ASP A 333 -1.09 8.31 -21.00
N LEU A 334 -1.57 7.39 -20.15
CA LEU A 334 -0.89 7.11 -18.89
C LEU A 334 0.54 6.61 -19.11
N PRO A 335 1.51 7.06 -18.28
CA PRO A 335 2.87 6.55 -18.37
C PRO A 335 2.89 5.05 -18.07
N GLU A 336 3.74 4.30 -18.78
CA GLU A 336 3.95 2.88 -18.52
C GLU A 336 4.29 2.62 -17.04
N LEU A 337 3.72 1.55 -16.47
CA LEU A 337 3.91 1.18 -15.09
C LEU A 337 5.38 0.83 -14.81
N GLN A 338 6.11 1.75 -14.19
CA GLN A 338 7.49 1.49 -13.76
C GLN A 338 7.56 0.95 -12.34
N PHE A 339 7.43 -0.38 -12.19
CA PHE A 339 7.50 -1.02 -10.88
C PHE A 339 8.89 -0.85 -10.21
N VAL A 340 9.96 -0.89 -11.02
CA VAL A 340 11.35 -0.68 -10.59
C VAL A 340 11.79 0.75 -10.95
N ARG A 341 11.36 1.72 -10.13
CA ARG A 341 11.53 3.16 -10.39
C ARG A 341 12.97 3.67 -10.20
N LYS A 342 13.43 3.79 -8.94
CA LYS A 342 14.78 4.31 -8.58
C LYS A 342 15.62 3.35 -7.73
N GLY A 343 14.99 2.57 -6.85
CA GLY A 343 15.71 1.59 -6.02
C GLY A 343 16.78 2.18 -5.09
N ILE A 344 16.55 3.40 -4.57
CA ILE A 344 17.48 4.12 -3.68
C ILE A 344 16.87 4.36 -2.29
N VAL A 345 17.76 4.69 -1.34
CA VAL A 345 17.42 5.22 -0.01
C VAL A 345 17.58 6.73 -0.03
N GLY A 346 16.62 7.45 0.55
CA GLY A 346 16.65 8.91 0.69
C GLY A 346 15.99 9.69 -0.44
N ASP A 347 15.21 9.06 -1.33
CA ASP A 347 14.51 9.78 -2.41
C ASP A 347 13.44 10.72 -1.85
N TRP A 348 12.95 10.46 -0.63
CA TRP A 348 12.04 11.35 0.07
C TRP A 348 12.53 12.80 0.18
N LYS A 349 13.85 13.04 0.17
CA LYS A 349 14.45 14.39 0.20
C LYS A 349 14.09 15.23 -1.03
N ASN A 350 13.69 14.59 -2.13
CA ASN A 350 13.26 15.26 -3.37
C ASN A 350 11.76 15.58 -3.40
N TYR A 351 10.98 15.12 -2.41
CA TYR A 351 9.51 15.24 -2.39
C TYR A 351 9.01 15.98 -1.16
N PHE A 352 9.57 15.67 0.01
CA PHE A 352 9.06 16.17 1.27
C PHE A 352 9.46 17.64 1.46
N SER A 353 8.49 18.47 1.84
CA SER A 353 8.78 19.75 2.47
C SER A 353 9.41 19.56 3.85
N ALA A 354 10.05 20.60 4.38
CA ALA A 354 10.58 20.58 5.76
C ALA A 354 9.49 20.28 6.79
N GLU A 355 8.27 20.80 6.58
CA GLU A 355 7.11 20.56 7.44
C GLU A 355 6.65 19.09 7.38
N GLN A 356 6.52 18.52 6.17
CA GLN A 356 6.13 17.12 6.00
C GLN A 356 7.15 16.17 6.66
N LYS A 357 8.44 16.47 6.52
CA LYS A 357 9.52 15.73 7.20
C LYS A 357 9.32 15.76 8.71
N GLU A 358 9.08 16.93 9.28
CA GLU A 358 8.90 17.08 10.72
C GLU A 358 7.65 16.36 11.23
N ARG A 359 6.55 16.41 10.48
CA ARG A 359 5.31 15.68 10.81
C ARG A 359 5.51 14.17 10.85
N VAL A 360 6.21 13.59 9.86
CA VAL A 360 6.55 12.16 9.87
C VAL A 360 7.50 11.83 11.01
N ASN A 361 8.53 12.65 11.26
CA ASN A 361 9.45 12.46 12.37
C ASN A 361 8.71 12.44 13.71
N LYS A 362 7.83 13.41 13.94
CA LYS A 362 7.02 13.50 15.16
C LYS A 362 6.16 12.24 15.34
N LYS A 363 5.39 11.85 14.32
CA LYS A 363 4.56 10.64 14.38
C LYS A 363 5.40 9.38 14.60
N PHE A 364 6.55 9.25 13.94
CA PHE A 364 7.47 8.13 14.12
C PHE A 364 8.01 8.06 15.55
N LEU A 365 8.48 9.18 16.10
CA LEU A 365 8.98 9.26 17.47
C LEU A 365 7.89 8.91 18.50
N GLU A 366 6.67 9.40 18.29
CA GLU A 366 5.52 9.14 19.17
C GLU A 366 5.09 7.67 19.12
N LYS A 367 4.87 7.11 17.91
CA LYS A 367 4.42 5.73 17.72
C LYS A 367 5.47 4.70 18.14
N MET A 368 6.74 4.92 17.79
CA MET A 368 7.82 3.96 18.06
C MET A 368 8.43 4.10 19.45
N LYS A 369 7.88 4.99 20.30
CA LYS A 369 8.39 5.24 21.65
C LYS A 369 8.51 3.95 22.45
N GLY A 370 9.69 3.70 23.01
CA GLY A 370 9.97 2.50 23.81
C GLY A 370 10.35 1.26 22.99
N THR A 371 10.48 1.39 21.67
CA THR A 371 11.00 0.31 20.80
C THR A 371 12.38 0.65 20.25
N GLU A 372 13.14 -0.37 19.86
CA GLU A 372 14.44 -0.18 19.19
C GLU A 372 14.29 0.33 17.75
N VAL A 373 13.06 0.37 17.21
CA VAL A 373 12.77 0.89 15.87
C VAL A 373 13.22 2.34 15.72
N LEU A 374 13.23 3.11 16.80
CA LEU A 374 13.76 4.49 16.82
C LEU A 374 15.21 4.60 16.31
N GLN A 375 15.99 3.53 16.39
CA GLN A 375 17.38 3.48 15.93
C GLN A 375 17.51 2.99 14.48
N TRP A 376 16.42 2.55 13.85
CA TRP A 376 16.47 1.92 12.53
C TRP A 376 16.66 2.92 11.40
N TYR A 377 16.15 4.14 11.58
CA TYR A 377 16.09 5.14 10.51
C TYR A 377 16.60 6.50 11.00
N PRO A 378 17.42 7.20 10.20
CA PRO A 378 17.80 8.57 10.52
C PRO A 378 16.59 9.50 10.42
N LEU A 379 16.51 10.45 11.35
CA LEU A 379 15.48 11.49 11.34
C LEU A 379 15.80 12.64 10.35
N GLU A 380 17.07 12.79 9.97
CA GLU A 380 17.60 13.92 9.20
C GLU A 380 17.20 13.98 7.73
#